data_AF-A0A1Q5TCL1-F1
#
_entry.id   AF-A0A1Q5TCL1-F1
#
_cell.length_a   1.000
_cell.length_b   1.000
_cell.length_c   1.000
_cell.angle_alpha   90.00
_cell.angle_beta   90.00
_cell.angle_gamma   90.00
#
_symmetry.space_group_name_H-M   'P 1'
#
loop_
_entity.id
_entity.type
_entity.pdbx_description
1 polymer ?
#
loop_
_entity_poly.entity_id
_entity_poly.type
_entity_poly.pdbx_seq_one_letter_code
_entity_poly.pdbx_strand_id
1 'polypeptide(L)'
;MSVTFGQLLASALGAGFAQVKGEWWRATVGIGAAPALILAGLLVFCPESPRQLVSHGNHEAAKAVLLRICPTSTEEQRHAKIMSIELSLNEATQAMTEQSLWVTFKRIFTTPATGRAVLTACMVMAISQLGGFNTLM
;
A
#
# COMPACT_ATOMS: atom_id res chain seq x y z
N MET A 1 -11.88 -6.14 3.45
CA MET A 1 -12.43 -7.47 3.11
C MET A 1 -11.36 -8.52 2.86
N SER A 2 -10.31 -8.24 2.07
CA SER A 2 -9.27 -9.27 1.78
C SER A 2 -8.60 -9.86 3.03
N VAL A 3 -8.32 -9.04 4.05
CA VAL A 3 -7.70 -9.50 5.30
C VAL A 3 -8.63 -10.43 6.09
N THR A 4 -9.89 -10.02 6.30
CA THR A 4 -10.90 -10.82 7.02
C THR A 4 -11.23 -12.11 6.29
N PHE A 5 -11.27 -12.09 4.96
CA PHE A 5 -11.47 -13.29 4.15
C PHE A 5 -10.28 -14.25 4.25
N GLY A 6 -9.04 -13.71 4.22
CA GLY A 6 -7.83 -14.51 4.45
C GLY A 6 -7.82 -15.17 5.83
N GLN A 7 -8.25 -14.45 6.88
CA GLN A 7 -8.40 -14.99 8.23
C GLN A 7 -9.43 -16.12 8.28
N LEU A 8 -10.62 -15.92 7.69
CA LEU A 8 -11.65 -16.96 7.59
C LEU A 8 -11.13 -18.22 6.90
N LEU A 9 -10.44 -18.07 5.77
CA LEU A 9 -9.84 -19.19 5.03
C LEU A 9 -8.77 -19.91 5.87
N ALA A 10 -7.90 -19.16 6.55
CA ALA A 10 -6.87 -19.73 7.42
C ALA A 10 -7.49 -20.53 8.57
N SER A 11 -8.52 -20.00 9.24
CA SER A 11 -9.24 -20.70 10.30
C SER A 11 -9.99 -21.94 9.79
N ALA A 12 -10.61 -21.86 8.60
CA ALA A 12 -11.30 -23.00 7.99
C ALA A 12 -10.33 -24.14 7.62
N LEU A 13 -9.17 -23.81 7.04
CA LEU A 13 -8.11 -24.79 6.78
C LEU A 13 -7.57 -25.37 8.09
N GLY A 14 -7.33 -24.53 9.10
CA GLY A 14 -6.89 -24.96 10.42
C GLY A 14 -7.86 -25.95 11.08
N ALA A 15 -9.17 -25.67 11.02
CA ALA A 15 -10.21 -26.57 11.53
C ALA A 15 -10.28 -27.90 10.75
N GLY A 16 -10.15 -27.86 9.42
CA GLY A 16 -10.14 -29.06 8.58
C GLY A 16 -8.95 -29.98 8.83
N PHE A 17 -7.78 -29.42 9.16
CA PHE A 17 -6.58 -30.19 9.50
C PHE A 17 -6.44 -30.53 10.99
N ALA A 18 -7.35 -30.05 11.86
CA ALA A 18 -7.25 -30.20 13.31
C ALA A 18 -7.24 -31.66 13.79
N GLN A 19 -7.83 -32.60 13.04
CA GLN A 19 -7.91 -34.01 13.41
C GLN A 19 -6.80 -34.89 12.82
N VAL A 20 -5.88 -34.32 12.03
CA VAL A 20 -4.84 -35.10 11.35
C VAL A 20 -3.56 -35.15 12.20
N LYS A 21 -3.10 -36.36 12.56
CA LYS A 21 -1.84 -36.57 13.29
C LYS A 21 -0.65 -36.36 12.32
N GLY A 22 0.33 -35.51 12.68
CA GLY A 22 1.56 -35.28 11.89
C GLY A 22 2.02 -33.81 11.82
N GLU A 23 3.09 -33.53 11.06
CA GLU A 23 3.66 -32.17 10.86
C GLU A 23 2.85 -31.27 9.88
N TRP A 24 1.53 -31.27 9.97
CA TRP A 24 0.64 -30.57 9.02
C TRP A 24 0.74 -29.05 9.04
N TRP A 25 1.32 -28.48 10.11
CA TRP A 25 1.60 -27.04 10.19
C TRP A 25 2.54 -26.56 9.09
N ARG A 26 3.41 -27.42 8.56
CA ARG A 26 4.31 -27.09 7.44
C ARG A 26 3.52 -26.96 6.13
N ALA A 27 2.51 -27.82 5.95
CA ALA A 27 1.63 -27.79 4.79
C ALA A 27 0.72 -26.56 4.81
N THR A 28 0.19 -26.16 5.97
CA THR A 28 -0.64 -24.93 6.08
C THR A 28 0.17 -23.67 5.78
N VAL A 29 1.42 -23.58 6.25
CA VAL A 29 2.34 -22.49 5.87
C VAL A 29 2.64 -22.49 4.37
N GLY A 30 2.87 -23.67 3.78
CA GLY A 30 3.09 -23.82 2.33
C GLY A 30 1.88 -23.37 1.50
N ILE A 31 0.66 -23.72 1.90
CA ILE A 31 -0.58 -23.28 1.25
C ILE A 31 -0.74 -21.75 1.37
N GLY A 32 -0.37 -21.18 2.53
CA GLY A 32 -0.36 -19.73 2.73
C GLY A 32 0.59 -18.97 1.79
N ALA A 33 1.63 -19.62 1.26
CA ALA A 33 2.53 -19.02 0.27
C ALA A 33 1.92 -18.96 -1.14
N ALA A 34 0.91 -19.78 -1.46
CA ALA A 34 0.35 -19.85 -2.80
C ALA A 34 -0.26 -18.52 -3.30
N PRO A 35 -1.06 -17.77 -2.52
CA PRO A 35 -1.54 -16.45 -2.92
C PRO A 35 -0.42 -15.44 -3.17
N ALA A 36 0.68 -15.51 -2.39
CA ALA A 36 1.83 -14.63 -2.56
C ALA A 36 2.59 -14.94 -3.87
N LEU A 37 2.77 -16.21 -4.22
CA LEU A 37 3.38 -16.62 -5.49
C LEU A 37 2.51 -16.24 -6.69
N ILE A 38 1.19 -16.40 -6.58
CA ILE A 38 0.24 -15.95 -7.62
C ILE A 38 0.36 -14.43 -7.80
N LEU A 39 0.38 -13.67 -6.70
CA LEU A 39 0.56 -12.21 -6.76
C LEU A 39 1.91 -11.85 -7.40
N ALA A 40 3.01 -12.51 -7.02
CA ALA A 40 4.32 -12.27 -7.60
C ALA A 40 4.34 -12.51 -9.13
N GLY A 41 3.65 -13.56 -9.60
CA GLY A 41 3.47 -13.79 -11.04
C GLY A 41 2.61 -12.72 -11.71
N LEU A 42 1.54 -12.27 -11.05
CA LEU A 42 0.65 -11.23 -11.58
C LEU A 42 1.30 -9.85 -11.64
N LEU A 43 2.23 -9.53 -10.72
CA LEU A 43 2.94 -8.26 -10.70
C LEU A 43 3.72 -8.00 -12.00
N VAL A 44 4.17 -9.05 -12.69
CA VAL A 44 4.85 -8.92 -13.99
C VAL A 44 3.92 -8.32 -15.06
N PHE A 45 2.60 -8.51 -14.93
CA PHE A 45 1.60 -7.96 -15.85
C PHE A 45 1.06 -6.59 -15.41
N CYS A 46 1.28 -6.19 -14.16
CA CYS A 46 0.82 -4.91 -13.66
C CYS A 46 1.70 -3.78 -14.22
N PRO A 47 1.11 -2.78 -14.90
CA PRO A 47 1.87 -1.61 -15.33
C PRO A 47 2.33 -0.81 -14.11
N GLU A 48 3.49 -0.17 -14.26
CA GLU A 48 4.03 0.76 -13.27
C GLU A 48 3.04 1.90 -12.99
N SER A 49 3.05 2.44 -11.76
CA SER A 49 2.11 3.50 -11.41
C SER A 49 2.35 4.77 -12.25
N PRO A 50 1.30 5.49 -12.71
CA PRO A 50 1.47 6.72 -13.48
C PRO A 50 2.32 7.76 -12.76
N ARG A 51 2.26 7.81 -11.42
CA ARG A 51 3.08 8.71 -10.61
C ARG A 51 4.57 8.39 -10.70
N GLN A 52 4.93 7.10 -10.66
CA GLN A 52 6.32 6.66 -10.82
C GLN A 52 6.83 6.89 -12.25
N LEU A 53 6.00 6.64 -13.26
CA LEU A 53 6.39 6.91 -14.65
C LEU A 53 6.69 8.40 -14.89
N VAL A 54 5.87 9.29 -14.32
CA VAL A 54 6.10 10.73 -14.35
C VAL A 54 7.35 11.13 -13.56
N SER A 55 7.63 10.52 -12.39
CA SER A 55 8.85 10.83 -11.63
C SER A 55 10.14 10.43 -12.35
N HIS A 56 10.08 9.47 -13.28
CA HIS A 56 11.20 9.08 -14.14
C HIS A 56 11.21 9.83 -15.49
N GLY A 57 10.34 10.81 -15.69
CA GLY A 57 10.27 11.62 -16.92
C GLY A 57 9.61 10.93 -18.12
N ASN A 58 8.93 9.79 -17.93
CA ASN A 58 8.26 9.05 -19.00
C ASN A 58 6.76 9.36 -19.07
N HIS A 59 6.44 10.55 -19.60
CA HIS A 59 5.06 11.05 -19.70
C HIS A 59 4.20 10.25 -20.68
N GLU A 60 4.76 9.75 -21.78
CA GLU A 60 4.04 8.95 -22.77
C GLU A 60 3.59 7.59 -22.21
N ALA A 61 4.46 6.90 -21.47
CA ALA A 61 4.06 5.68 -20.76
C ALA A 61 3.00 5.98 -19.69
N ALA A 62 3.15 7.08 -18.95
CA ALA A 62 2.15 7.49 -17.95
C ALA A 62 0.78 7.74 -18.59
N LYS A 63 0.73 8.40 -19.75
CA LYS A 63 -0.49 8.59 -20.55
C LYS A 63 -1.14 7.26 -20.94
N ALA A 64 -0.36 6.30 -21.42
CA ALA A 64 -0.85 4.99 -21.81
C ALA A 64 -1.45 4.21 -20.62
N VAL A 65 -0.81 4.27 -19.45
CA VAL A 65 -1.33 3.65 -18.22
C VAL A 65 -2.60 4.36 -17.75
N LEU A 66 -2.66 5.70 -17.82
CA LEU A 66 -3.86 6.47 -17.48
C LEU A 66 -5.06 6.13 -18.37
N LEU A 67 -4.86 5.83 -19.66
CA LEU A 67 -5.94 5.32 -20.52
C LEU A 67 -6.43 3.94 -20.10
N ARG A 68 -5.52 3.05 -19.67
CA ARG A 68 -5.93 1.72 -19.19
C ARG A 68 -6.77 1.81 -17.92
N ILE A 69 -6.45 2.74 -17.02
CA ILE A 69 -7.17 2.93 -15.75
C ILE A 69 -8.48 3.72 -15.98
N CYS A 70 -8.44 4.76 -16.82
CA CYS A 70 -9.56 5.65 -17.11
C CYS A 70 -9.78 5.74 -18.63
N PRO A 71 -10.42 4.73 -19.25
CA PRO A 71 -10.56 4.67 -20.71
C PRO A 71 -11.44 5.77 -21.30
N THR A 72 -12.32 6.39 -20.49
CA THR A 72 -13.20 7.49 -20.88
C THR A 72 -12.56 8.87 -20.74
N SER A 73 -11.28 8.97 -20.37
CA SER A 73 -10.62 10.26 -20.16
C SER A 73 -10.19 10.93 -21.47
N THR A 74 -10.45 12.24 -21.60
CA THR A 74 -9.99 13.05 -22.72
C THR A 74 -8.48 13.31 -22.64
N GLU A 75 -7.83 13.59 -23.77
CA GLU A 75 -6.39 13.95 -23.80
C GLU A 75 -6.05 15.09 -22.84
N GLU A 76 -6.87 16.14 -22.82
CA GLU A 76 -6.69 17.29 -21.94
C GLU A 76 -6.73 16.90 -20.45
N GLN A 77 -7.62 15.99 -20.07
CA GLN A 77 -7.74 15.51 -18.69
C GLN A 77 -6.52 14.70 -18.27
N ARG A 78 -5.99 13.86 -19.16
CA ARG A 78 -4.76 13.09 -18.91
C ARG A 78 -3.55 14.01 -18.79
N HIS A 79 -3.44 15.00 -19.67
CA HIS A 79 -2.37 15.99 -19.62
C HIS A 79 -2.42 16.82 -18.33
N ALA A 80 -3.60 17.31 -17.95
CA ALA A 80 -3.81 18.03 -16.70
C ALA A 80 -3.45 17.16 -15.48
N LYS A 81 -3.78 15.86 -15.51
CA LYS A 81 -3.42 14.93 -14.44
C LYS A 81 -1.90 14.75 -14.33
N ILE A 82 -1.20 14.57 -15.45
CA ILE A 82 0.27 14.43 -15.46
C ILE A 82 0.92 15.70 -14.93
N MET A 83 0.47 16.88 -15.36
CA MET A 83 0.96 18.16 -14.85
C MET A 83 0.74 18.30 -13.34
N SER A 84 -0.43 17.90 -12.83
CA SER A 84 -0.70 17.93 -11.38
C SER A 84 0.24 17.01 -10.59
N ILE A 85 0.62 15.87 -11.18
CA ILE A 85 1.55 14.92 -10.57
C ILE A 85 2.96 15.50 -10.56
N GLU A 86 3.43 16.07 -11.67
CA GLU A 86 4.74 16.74 -11.75
C GLU A 86 4.88 17.86 -10.74
N LEU A 87 3.86 18.72 -10.62
CA LEU A 87 3.85 19.80 -9.64
C LEU A 87 3.98 19.24 -8.22
N SER A 88 3.17 18.23 -7.88
CA SER A 88 3.22 17.55 -6.58
C SER A 88 4.58 16.88 -6.32
N LEU A 89 5.24 16.39 -7.36
CA LEU A 89 6.56 15.76 -7.26
C LEU A 89 7.66 16.81 -7.08
N ASN A 90 7.59 17.94 -7.78
CA ASN A 90 8.54 19.04 -7.61
C ASN A 90 8.43 19.65 -6.21
N GLU A 91 7.22 19.89 -5.71
CA GLU A 91 7.01 20.35 -4.33
C GLU A 91 7.58 19.35 -3.31
N ALA A 92 7.30 18.06 -3.49
CA ALA A 92 7.84 17.01 -2.62
C ALA A 92 9.38 16.93 -2.71
N THR A 93 9.94 17.02 -3.92
CA THR A 93 11.38 16.91 -4.15
C THR A 93 12.13 18.11 -3.58
N GLN A 94 11.60 19.33 -3.73
CA GLN A 94 12.16 20.53 -3.12
C GLN A 94 12.11 20.45 -1.58
N ALA A 95 10.99 20.00 -1.02
CA ALA A 95 10.87 19.80 0.42
C ALA A 95 11.81 18.71 0.98
N MET A 96 12.17 17.70 0.16
CA MET A 96 13.06 16.61 0.55
C MET A 96 14.54 16.89 0.31
N THR A 97 14.89 17.73 -0.68
CA THR A 97 16.29 18.01 -1.04
C THR A 97 16.99 18.92 -0.03
N GLU A 98 16.26 19.79 0.67
CA GLU A 98 16.88 20.76 1.60
C GLU A 98 17.07 20.26 3.04
N GLN A 99 16.47 19.14 3.45
CA GLN A 99 16.45 18.76 4.87
C GLN A 99 16.97 17.34 5.13
N SER A 100 17.96 17.24 6.04
CA SER A 100 18.39 15.98 6.62
C SER A 100 17.20 15.26 7.25
N LEU A 101 17.13 13.92 7.10
CA LEU A 101 16.05 13.06 7.64
C LEU A 101 15.77 13.33 9.12
N TRP A 102 16.80 13.71 9.88
CA TRP A 102 16.69 14.07 11.29
C TRP A 102 15.90 15.36 11.53
N VAL A 103 16.07 16.36 10.67
CA VAL A 103 15.32 17.62 10.73
C VAL A 103 13.87 17.38 10.36
N THR A 104 13.60 16.58 9.32
CA THR A 104 12.24 16.20 8.94
C THR A 104 11.53 15.42 10.05
N PHE A 105 12.20 14.43 10.66
CA PHE A 105 11.66 13.69 11.80
C PHE A 105 11.34 14.61 12.98
N LYS A 106 12.25 15.53 13.32
CA LYS A 106 12.00 16.53 14.37
C LYS A 106 10.84 17.46 14.01
N ARG A 107 10.68 17.83 12.73
CA ARG A 107 9.63 18.71 12.22
C ARG A 107 8.24 18.09 12.33
N ILE A 108 8.12 16.76 12.23
CA ILE A 108 6.88 16.01 12.47
C ILE A 108 6.31 16.31 13.86
N PHE A 109 7.17 16.33 14.89
CA PHE A 109 6.76 16.59 16.27
C PHE A 109 6.80 18.07 16.68
N THR A 110 7.61 18.89 15.99
CA THR A 110 7.76 20.32 16.32
C THR A 110 6.66 21.18 15.68
N THR A 111 6.12 20.76 14.54
CA THR A 111 5.05 21.50 13.85
C THR A 111 3.69 21.16 14.47
N PRO A 112 2.95 22.13 15.06
CA PRO A 112 1.73 21.83 15.83
C PRO A 112 0.59 21.26 14.98
N ALA A 113 0.56 21.51 13.67
CA ALA A 113 -0.41 20.88 12.76
C ALA A 113 -0.09 19.39 12.53
N THR A 114 1.15 19.09 12.15
CA THR A 114 1.61 17.71 11.88
C THR A 114 1.61 16.85 13.14
N GLY A 115 2.05 17.39 14.28
CA GLY A 115 2.06 16.67 15.55
C GLY A 115 0.67 16.25 16.02
N ARG A 116 -0.35 17.11 15.84
CA ARG A 116 -1.75 16.74 16.12
C ARG A 116 -2.24 15.63 15.19
N ALA A 117 -1.92 15.70 13.90
CA ALA A 117 -2.30 14.66 12.93
C ALA A 117 -1.63 13.30 13.23
N VAL A 118 -0.37 13.32 13.65
CA VAL A 118 0.36 12.11 14.05
C VAL A 118 -0.22 11.54 15.33
N LEU A 119 -0.49 12.39 16.33
CA LEU A 119 -1.10 11.95 17.58
C LEU A 119 -2.47 11.30 17.34
N THR A 120 -3.33 11.89 16.52
CA THR A 120 -4.64 11.31 16.20
C THR A 120 -4.50 10.00 15.44
N ALA A 121 -3.60 9.92 14.45
CA ALA A 121 -3.33 8.68 13.73
C ALA A 121 -2.83 7.57 14.65
N CYS A 122 -1.86 7.86 15.52
CA CYS A 122 -1.35 6.91 16.51
C CYS A 122 -2.42 6.46 17.50
N MET A 123 -3.24 7.39 18.01
CA MET A 123 -4.34 7.07 18.93
C MET A 123 -5.38 6.15 18.28
N VAL A 124 -5.79 6.44 17.04
CA VAL A 124 -6.72 5.58 16.28
C VAL A 124 -6.13 4.18 16.10
N MET A 125 -4.85 4.08 15.77
CA MET A 125 -4.17 2.79 15.57
C MET A 125 -4.04 2.01 16.88
N ALA A 126 -3.74 2.69 17.99
CA ALA A 126 -3.64 2.10 19.32
C ALA A 126 -5.00 1.55 19.78
N ILE A 127 -6.07 2.33 19.64
CA ILE A 127 -7.43 1.88 19.99
C ILE A 127 -7.83 0.67 19.13
N SER A 128 -7.47 0.67 17.84
CA SER A 128 -7.75 -0.44 16.92
C SER A 128 -7.08 -1.75 17.34
N GLN A 129 -5.88 -1.70 17.93
CA GLN A 129 -5.15 -2.89 18.42
C GLN A 129 -5.54 -3.28 19.85
N LEU A 130 -5.75 -2.29 20.73
CA LEU A 130 -6.13 -2.49 22.14
C LEU A 130 -7.58 -2.97 22.31
N GLY A 131 -8.42 -2.85 21.28
CA GLY A 131 -9.76 -3.44 21.23
C GLY A 131 -9.79 -4.97 21.32
N GLY A 132 -8.64 -5.65 21.43
CA GLY A 132 -8.54 -7.07 21.76
C GLY A 132 -8.90 -8.01 20.61
N PHE A 133 -9.14 -7.48 19.41
CA PHE A 133 -9.47 -8.29 18.24
C PHE A 133 -8.35 -9.28 17.87
N ASN A 134 -7.10 -8.94 18.16
CA ASN A 134 -5.95 -9.83 17.96
C ASN A 134 -5.97 -11.07 18.89
N THR A 135 -6.72 -11.04 20.00
CA THR A 135 -6.89 -12.20 20.92
C THR A 135 -7.96 -13.17 20.40
N LEU A 136 -8.85 -12.73 19.51
CA LEU A 136 -9.89 -13.55 18.89
C LEU A 136 -9.42 -14.26 17.60
N MET A 137 -8.22 -13.94 17.13
CA MET A 137 -7.55 -14.60 16.01
C MET A 137 -6.58 -15.65 16.50
#